data_AF-A0A1C5P2M0-F1
#
_entry.id   AF-A0A1C5P2M0-F1
#
_cell.length_a   1.000
_cell.length_b   1.000
_cell.length_c   1.000
_cell.angle_alpha   90.00
_cell.angle_beta   90.00
_cell.angle_gamma   90.00
#
_symmetry.space_group_name_H-M   'P 1'
#
loop_
_entity.id
_entity.type
_entity.pdbx_description
1 polymer ?
#
loop_
_entity_poly.entity_id
_entity_poly.type
_entity_poly.pdbx_seq_one_letter_code
_entity_poly.pdbx_strand_id
1 'polypeptide(L)'
;MDYMNIEGLNIKLEKVEYVDEEKRKKRLMAYMFKAVREQTKMNRKEFAEWLGIPYRTMQDWELGKSQVPEYVLRLVAYKVQAEKEKGRL
;
A
#
# COMPACT_ATOMS: atom_id res chain seq x y z
N MET A 1 -9.08 -17.82 1.56
CA MET A 1 -8.32 -16.66 2.04
C MET A 1 -7.29 -16.38 0.96
N ASP A 2 -7.45 -15.31 0.19
CA ASP A 2 -6.56 -15.06 -0.95
C ASP A 2 -5.42 -14.15 -0.48
N TYR A 3 -4.19 -14.48 -0.85
CA TYR A 3 -3.00 -13.68 -0.55
C TYR A 3 -2.47 -13.15 -1.88
N MET A 4 -2.24 -11.84 -1.97
CA MET A 4 -1.49 -11.26 -3.09
C MET A 4 -0.03 -11.08 -2.67
N ASN A 5 0.88 -11.58 -3.50
CA ASN A 5 2.29 -11.28 -3.37
C ASN A 5 2.61 -10.05 -4.23
N ILE A 6 3.12 -8.98 -3.62
CA ILE A 6 3.75 -7.86 -4.33
C ILE A 6 5.19 -7.80 -3.87
N GLU A 7 6.15 -8.07 -4.78
CA GLU A 7 7.58 -7.91 -4.53
C GLU A 7 8.06 -8.60 -3.24
N GLY A 8 7.53 -9.80 -2.93
CA GLY A 8 7.88 -10.55 -1.71
C GLY A 8 7.03 -10.24 -0.49
N LEU A 9 6.12 -9.26 -0.56
CA LEU A 9 5.18 -8.93 0.52
C LEU A 9 3.87 -9.71 0.36
N ASN A 10 3.57 -10.57 1.32
CA ASN A 10 2.29 -11.31 1.38
C ASN A 10 1.21 -10.44 2.03
N ILE A 11 0.26 -9.98 1.21
CA ILE A 11 -0.86 -9.13 1.66
C ILE A 11 -2.14 -9.98 1.70
N LYS A 12 -2.82 -9.99 2.86
CA LYS A 12 -4.08 -10.69 3.07
C LYS A 12 -5.20 -9.95 2.33
N LEU A 13 -5.94 -10.59 1.43
CA LEU A 13 -7.10 -9.94 0.80
C LEU A 13 -8.39 -10.41 1.46
N GLU A 14 -9.14 -9.47 2.04
CA GLU A 14 -10.55 -9.72 2.39
C GLU A 14 -11.38 -9.72 1.11
N LYS A 15 -12.08 -10.83 0.85
CA LYS A 15 -13.03 -10.94 -0.27
C LYS A 15 -14.23 -10.04 0.04
N VAL A 16 -14.25 -8.87 -0.58
CA VAL A 16 -15.47 -8.08 -0.69
C VAL A 16 -16.05 -8.34 -2.08
N GLU A 17 -17.30 -8.81 -2.14
CA GLU A 17 -18.02 -8.99 -3.40
C GLU A 17 -18.34 -7.61 -4.01
N TYR A 18 -17.97 -7.41 -5.27
CA TYR A 18 -18.18 -6.16 -5.98
C TYR A 18 -18.87 -6.41 -7.32
N VAL A 19 -19.78 -5.51 -7.68
CA VAL A 19 -20.55 -5.54 -8.93
C VAL A 19 -19.78 -4.91 -10.10
N ASP A 20 -18.76 -4.08 -9.82
CA ASP A 20 -17.99 -3.29 -10.78
C ASP A 20 -16.47 -3.53 -10.58
N GLU A 21 -15.81 -4.05 -11.62
CA GLU A 21 -14.39 -4.39 -11.61
C GLU A 21 -13.46 -3.19 -11.39
N GLU A 22 -13.83 -2.00 -11.87
CA GLU A 22 -12.98 -0.82 -11.76
C GLU A 22 -12.99 -0.26 -10.32
N LYS A 23 -14.18 -0.23 -9.70
CA LYS A 23 -14.32 0.09 -8.27
C LYS A 23 -13.61 -0.92 -7.39
N ARG A 24 -13.66 -2.21 -7.76
CA ARG A 24 -12.89 -3.27 -7.09
C ARG A 24 -11.40 -2.98 -7.17
N LYS A 25 -10.86 -2.67 -8.35
CA LYS A 25 -9.44 -2.35 -8.55
C LYS A 25 -9.01 -1.12 -7.73
N LYS A 26 -9.83 -0.05 -7.69
CA LYS A 26 -9.59 1.16 -6.89
C LYS A 26 -9.42 0.83 -5.40
N ARG A 27 -10.36 0.09 -4.82
CA ARG A 27 -10.31 -0.29 -3.40
C ARG A 27 -9.19 -1.27 -3.10
N LEU A 28 -8.93 -2.20 -4.02
CA LEU A 28 -7.80 -3.12 -3.90
C LEU A 28 -6.49 -2.34 -3.79
N MET A 29 -6.23 -1.38 -4.67
CA MET A 29 -5.00 -0.59 -4.63
C MET A 29 -4.83 0.21 -3.33
N ALA A 30 -5.92 0.83 -2.84
CA ALA A 30 -5.91 1.52 -1.55
C ALA A 30 -5.59 0.57 -0.39
N TYR A 31 -6.18 -0.63 -0.41
CA TYR A 31 -5.92 -1.69 0.57
C TYR A 31 -4.46 -2.16 0.52
N MET A 32 -3.93 -2.41 -0.68
CA MET A 32 -2.53 -2.83 -0.86
C MET A 32 -1.57 -1.77 -0.31
N PHE A 33 -1.81 -0.50 -0.62
CA PHE A 33 -0.98 0.59 -0.11
C PHE A 33 -1.00 0.67 1.42
N LYS A 34 -2.18 0.57 2.03
CA LYS A 34 -2.33 0.52 3.49
C LYS A 34 -1.59 -0.67 4.09
N ALA A 35 -1.71 -1.85 3.50
CA ALA A 35 -1.04 -3.06 3.97
C ALA A 35 0.50 -2.93 3.90
N VAL A 36 1.04 -2.31 2.86
CA VAL A 36 2.48 -2.04 2.76
C VAL A 36 2.95 -1.10 3.88
N ARG A 37 2.18 -0.05 4.21
CA ARG A 37 2.50 0.81 5.36
C ARG A 37 2.44 0.05 6.69
N GLU A 38 1.41 -0.76 6.91
CA GLU A 38 1.27 -1.50 8.17
C GLU A 38 2.46 -2.43 8.45
N GLN A 39 3.13 -2.91 7.40
CA GLN A 39 4.35 -3.70 7.53
C GLN A 39 5.57 -2.91 8.00
N THR A 40 5.60 -1.59 7.85
CA THR A 40 6.70 -0.75 8.37
C THR A 40 6.51 -0.37 9.83
N LYS A 41 5.34 -0.67 10.42
CA LYS A 41 4.90 -0.23 11.76
C LYS A 41 4.88 1.30 11.94
N MET A 42 5.05 2.07 10.87
CA MET A 42 4.99 3.52 10.89
C MET A 42 3.54 4.01 10.96
N ASN A 43 3.33 5.08 11.71
CA ASN A 43 2.09 5.82 11.60
C ASN A 43 2.01 6.54 10.24
N ARG A 44 0.83 7.07 9.90
CA ARG A 44 0.59 7.75 8.63
C ARG A 44 1.53 8.92 8.36
N LYS A 45 1.82 9.73 9.38
CA LYS A 45 2.68 10.91 9.26
C LYS A 45 4.12 10.49 8.99
N GLU A 46 4.65 9.57 9.79
CA GLU A 46 5.99 9.00 9.63
C GLU A 46 6.18 8.36 8.27
N PHE A 47 5.19 7.60 7.80
CA PHE A 47 5.28 6.94 6.49
C PHE A 47 5.31 7.95 5.33
N ALA A 48 4.51 9.01 5.41
CA ALA A 48 4.51 10.07 4.40
C ALA A 48 5.85 10.82 4.38
N GLU A 49 6.39 11.18 5.56
CA GLU A 49 7.70 11.81 5.71
C GLU A 49 8.82 10.90 5.20
N TRP A 50 8.79 9.60 5.53
CA TRP A 50 9.76 8.61 5.07
C TRP A 50 9.73 8.38 3.56
N LEU A 51 8.55 8.47 2.93
CA LEU A 51 8.41 8.43 1.47
C LEU A 51 8.74 9.77 0.79
N GLY A 52 8.80 10.87 1.54
CA GLY A 52 8.98 12.21 0.97
C GLY A 52 7.76 12.71 0.19
N ILE A 53 6.56 12.23 0.54
CA ILE A 53 5.30 12.65 -0.10
C ILE A 53 4.44 13.49 0.85
N PRO A 54 3.60 14.40 0.33
CA PRO A 54 2.66 15.12 1.18
C PRO A 54 1.73 14.17 1.94
N TYR A 55 1.49 14.45 3.23
CA TYR A 55 0.59 13.64 4.07
C TYR A 55 -0.81 13.46 3.44
N ARG A 56 -1.35 14.51 2.81
CA ARG A 56 -2.66 14.43 2.13
C ARG A 56 -2.65 13.44 0.97
N THR A 57 -1.58 13.37 0.18
CA THR A 57 -1.47 12.42 -0.94
C THR A 57 -1.53 10.98 -0.44
N MET A 58 -0.76 10.67 0.59
CA MET A 58 -0.77 9.36 1.24
C MET A 58 -2.17 9.03 1.80
N GLN A 59 -2.79 10.00 2.49
CA GLN A 59 -4.14 9.86 3.04
C GLN A 59 -5.20 9.62 1.95
N ASP A 60 -5.14 10.37 0.85
CA ASP A 60 -6.09 10.24 -0.26
C ASP A 60 -5.98 8.88 -0.95
N TRP A 61 -4.77 8.32 -1.03
CA TRP A 61 -4.54 6.96 -1.54
C TRP A 61 -5.10 5.89 -0.60
N GLU A 62 -4.87 5.98 0.71
CA GLU A 62 -5.43 5.02 1.67
C GLU A 62 -6.97 5.08 1.74
N LEU A 63 -7.56 6.26 1.59
CA LEU A 63 -9.01 6.45 1.58
C LEU A 63 -9.66 6.13 0.22
N GLY A 64 -8.85 5.88 -0.81
CA GLY A 64 -9.33 5.65 -2.18
C GLY A 64 -9.98 6.88 -2.84
N LYS A 65 -9.69 8.08 -2.34
CA LYS A 65 -10.12 9.36 -2.95
C LYS A 65 -9.39 9.62 -4.26
N SER A 66 -8.13 9.23 -4.33
CA SER A 66 -7.35 9.14 -5.56
C SER A 66 -6.69 7.76 -5.65
N GLN A 67 -6.39 7.31 -6.87
CA GLN A 67 -5.65 6.07 -7.05
C GLN A 67 -4.16 6.32 -6.89
N VAL A 68 -3.51 5.49 -6.07
CA VAL A 68 -2.05 5.36 -6.12
C VAL A 68 -1.66 4.84 -7.51
N PRO A 69 -0.72 5.49 -8.21
CA PRO A 69 -0.22 4.94 -9.46
C PRO A 69 0.46 3.59 -9.21
N GLU A 70 0.22 2.62 -10.09
CA GLU A 70 0.71 1.25 -9.90
C GLU A 70 2.24 1.16 -9.77
N TYR A 71 2.97 1.99 -10.51
CA TYR A 71 4.42 2.07 -10.39
C TYR A 71 4.87 2.61 -9.02
N VAL A 72 4.12 3.54 -8.42
CA VAL A 72 4.43 4.06 -7.08
C VAL A 72 4.23 2.96 -6.05
N LEU A 73 3.15 2.19 -6.14
CA LEU A 73 2.92 1.07 -5.23
C LEU A 73 4.06 0.05 -5.28
N ARG A 74 4.55 -0.29 -6.49
CA ARG A 74 5.71 -1.18 -6.67
C ARG A 74 6.99 -0.60 -6.06
N LEU A 75 7.28 0.68 -6.30
CA LEU A 75 8.45 1.36 -5.72
C LEU A 75 8.40 1.39 -4.19
N VAL A 76 7.23 1.66 -3.62
CA VAL A 76 7.03 1.67 -2.17
C VAL A 76 7.22 0.27 -1.59
N ALA A 77 6.63 -0.76 -2.22
CA ALA A 77 6.82 -2.15 -1.81
C ALA A 77 8.30 -2.57 -1.87
N TYR A 78 8.99 -2.25 -2.97
CA TYR A 78 10.43 -2.51 -3.12
C TYR A 78 11.25 -1.83 -2.03
N LYS A 79 10.98 -0.53 -1.75
CA LYS A 79 11.69 0.22 -0.71
C LYS A 79 11.48 -0.42 0.68
N VAL A 80 10.26 -0.82 1.01
CA VAL A 80 9.94 -1.49 2.27
C VAL A 80 10.69 -2.83 2.39
N GLN A 81 10.68 -3.64 1.35
CA GLN A 81 11.39 -4.91 1.32
C GLN A 81 12.91 -4.71 1.49
N ALA A 82 13.50 -3.75 0.76
CA ALA A 82 14.92 -3.45 0.85
C ALA A 82 15.35 -2.92 2.24
N GLU A 83 14.50 -2.15 2.93
CA GLU A 83 14.80 -1.70 4.30
C GLU A 83 14.67 -2.82 5.34
N LYS A 84 13.73 -3.76 5.15
CA LYS A 84 13.62 -4.97 5.97
C LYS A 84 14.85 -5.87 5.84
N GLU A 85 15.31 -6.10 4.62
CA GLU A 85 16.52 -6.89 4.36
C GLU A 85 17.77 -6.28 4.99
N LYS A 86 17.81 -4.94 5.11
CA LYS A 86 18.90 -4.20 5.76
C LYS A 86 18.73 -4.07 7.28
N GLY A 87 17.65 -4.60 7.86
CA GLY A 87 17.38 -4.54 9.30
C GLY A 87 17.07 -3.12 9.83
N ARG A 88 16.55 -2.23 8.97
CA ARG A 88 16.23 -0.83 9.33
C ARG A 88 14.75 -0.60 9.64
N LEU A 89 13.93 -1.66 9.58
CA LEU A 89 12.49 -1.69 9.84
C LEU A 89 12.13 -2.78 10.84
#